data_AF-A0A5U7RI33-F1
#
_entry.id   AF-A0A5U7RI33-F1
#
_cell.length_a   1.000
_cell.length_b   1.000
_cell.length_c   1.000
_cell.angle_alpha   90.00
_cell.angle_beta   90.00
_cell.angle_gamma   90.00
#
_symmetry.space_group_name_H-M   'P 1'
#
loop_
_entity.id
_entity.type
_entity.pdbx_description
1 polymer ?
#
loop_
_entity_poly.entity_id
_entity_poly.type
_entity_poly.pdbx_seq_one_letter_code
_entity_poly.pdbx_strand_id
1 'polypeptide(L)'
;MNKMPISFIINGLIFNILYENKIFYLTDGDINLINRLCYDDLYALSEKDPAGRQDLNYIAITYSSYFAVLSYRISHFLYDKGMFLDAKIISENAKIKTGIEIHPAAIIGKRFVVDHGTGSVIGETSIIGEDCYILQSVIIGSSGIANNPIGKRHPVIGNNVEIGAFVNLLGNIKIGDNVKISPRVTLKNSVPDNVIVTKKTEIEILKNKELIMEKISFKDFEYNGWQSVADYYQNSWVNVTNMFGKEIINGLNLKEKLILDVATGTGNMIPILKDRQPHSIKAIDISENMINIARKEYPFIEFYVADIANLPFDNNSFDFVTSNFGVQHFYNIEKSFSEISRILKPEGTFSFTIWAPDNLNLAGYVLNKAISDCEISNQNLPTGPDYHIFNSDHLLEKLIFSCDFDNQKIKRTLVHKKWKLNNIDDLFNSEKFGSVRSGALLKSLDKENSDKLRLKIREIILDNKWVELPMAAYIINVRKIK
;
A
#
# COMPACT_ATOMS: atom_id res chain seq x y z
N MET A 1 13.37 22.74 45.76
CA MET A 1 14.78 22.97 45.39
C MET A 1 14.79 24.09 44.36
N ASN A 2 15.49 25.20 44.62
CA ASN A 2 15.74 26.21 43.58
C ASN A 2 16.37 25.49 42.37
N LYS A 3 15.80 25.67 41.17
CA LYS A 3 16.29 25.01 39.95
C LYS A 3 17.74 25.47 39.72
N MET A 4 18.71 24.59 39.98
CA MET A 4 20.10 24.85 39.61
C MET A 4 20.16 25.09 38.10
N PRO A 5 21.03 26.00 37.62
CA PRO A 5 21.23 26.20 36.19
C PRO A 5 21.54 24.86 35.51
N ILE A 6 20.85 24.55 34.43
CA ILE A 6 21.00 23.25 33.76
C ILE A 6 22.43 23.00 33.27
N SER A 7 23.16 24.06 32.87
CA SER A 7 24.58 23.99 32.53
C SER A 7 25.45 23.50 33.70
N PHE A 8 25.11 23.88 34.94
CA PHE A 8 25.78 23.40 36.16
C PHE A 8 25.53 21.90 36.37
N ILE A 9 24.30 21.43 36.15
CA ILE A 9 23.95 20.01 36.27
C ILE A 9 24.71 19.19 35.23
N ILE A 10 24.71 19.61 33.96
CA ILE A 10 25.43 18.92 32.89
C ILE A 10 26.94 18.88 33.19
N ASN A 11 27.54 19.99 33.64
CA ASN A 11 28.94 20.01 34.07
C ASN A 11 29.20 19.01 35.21
N GLY A 12 28.32 18.97 36.22
CA GLY A 12 28.42 18.01 37.32
C GLY A 12 28.40 16.56 36.83
N LEU A 13 27.53 16.22 35.88
CA LEU A 13 27.47 14.89 35.26
C LEU A 13 28.75 14.57 34.47
N ILE A 14 29.26 15.53 33.68
CA ILE A 14 30.52 15.38 32.94
C ILE A 14 31.68 15.14 33.91
N PHE A 15 31.84 15.98 34.93
CA PHE A 15 32.89 15.83 35.94
C PHE A 15 32.81 14.50 36.68
N ASN A 16 31.60 14.04 37.02
CA ASN A 16 31.43 12.73 37.66
C ASN A 16 31.93 11.59 36.78
N ILE A 17 31.57 11.59 35.48
CA ILE A 17 32.07 10.57 34.54
C ILE A 17 33.59 10.64 34.41
N LEU A 18 34.17 11.83 34.24
CA LEU A 18 35.62 11.99 34.11
C LEU A 18 36.35 11.53 35.38
N TYR A 19 35.85 11.91 36.56
CA TYR A 19 36.42 11.52 37.86
C TYR A 19 36.37 10.01 38.09
N GLU A 20 35.23 9.36 37.85
CA GLU A 20 35.07 7.90 37.97
C GLU A 20 36.07 7.14 37.10
N ASN A 21 36.44 7.71 35.95
CA ASN A 21 37.37 7.13 34.99
C ASN A 21 38.81 7.67 35.13
N LYS A 22 39.10 8.48 36.16
CA LYS A 22 40.42 9.08 36.46
C LYS A 22 40.99 9.94 35.31
N ILE A 23 40.12 10.68 34.63
CA ILE A 23 40.48 11.58 33.54
C ILE A 23 40.51 13.02 34.06
N PHE A 24 41.69 13.65 34.05
CA PHE A 24 41.93 14.96 34.68
C PHE A 24 42.63 15.99 33.79
N TYR A 25 42.83 15.67 32.50
CA TYR A 25 43.64 16.49 31.58
C TYR A 25 42.77 17.35 30.64
N LEU A 26 41.44 17.31 30.75
CA LEU A 26 40.55 18.16 29.95
C LEU A 26 40.53 19.59 30.51
N THR A 27 40.58 20.58 29.61
CA THR A 27 40.52 22.00 29.97
C THR A 27 39.07 22.46 30.16
N ASP A 28 38.86 23.60 30.83
CA ASP A 28 37.53 24.22 30.91
C ASP A 28 36.91 24.51 29.54
N GLY A 29 37.75 24.83 28.54
CA GLY A 29 37.32 25.02 27.16
C GLY A 29 36.74 23.74 26.54
N ASP A 30 37.39 22.60 26.80
CA ASP A 30 36.92 21.29 26.35
C ASP A 30 35.59 20.92 27.02
N ILE A 31 35.49 21.12 28.33
CA ILE A 31 34.26 20.87 29.09
C ILE A 31 33.10 21.73 28.58
N ASN A 32 33.34 23.01 28.29
CA ASN A 32 32.32 23.91 27.75
C ASN A 32 31.82 23.47 26.37
N LEU A 33 32.70 22.93 25.52
CA LEU A 33 32.30 22.42 24.21
C LEU A 33 31.41 21.18 24.34
N ILE A 34 31.79 20.23 25.19
CA ILE A 34 31.00 19.02 25.47
C ILE A 34 29.64 19.40 26.07
N ASN A 35 29.64 20.31 27.06
CA ASN A 35 28.42 20.77 27.72
C ASN A 35 27.40 21.31 26.72
N ARG A 36 27.84 22.12 25.75
CA ARG A 36 26.96 22.69 24.72
C ARG A 36 26.27 21.61 23.89
N LEU A 37 26.99 20.57 23.47
CA LEU A 37 26.41 19.45 22.72
C LEU A 37 25.41 18.66 23.58
N CYS A 38 25.78 18.37 24.83
CA CYS A 38 24.89 17.68 25.78
C CYS A 38 23.61 18.49 26.06
N TYR A 39 23.72 19.81 26.15
CA TYR A 39 22.57 20.69 26.31
C TYR A 39 21.62 20.62 25.11
N ASP A 40 22.15 20.68 23.88
CA ASP A 40 21.35 20.59 22.65
C ASP A 40 20.61 19.23 22.58
N ASP A 41 21.28 18.12 22.95
CA ASP A 41 20.67 16.78 22.99
C ASP A 41 19.58 16.67 24.07
N LEU A 42 19.83 17.21 25.28
CA LEU A 42 18.87 17.23 26.38
C LEU A 42 17.63 18.04 26.02
N TYR A 43 17.84 19.21 25.43
CA TYR A 43 16.78 20.11 25.02
C TYR A 43 15.89 19.42 23.98
N ALA A 44 16.48 18.80 22.96
CA ALA A 44 15.75 18.06 21.94
C ALA A 44 14.94 16.88 22.53
N LEU A 45 15.49 16.15 23.49
CA LEU A 45 14.76 15.08 24.20
C LEU A 45 13.56 15.66 24.97
N SER A 46 13.74 16.80 25.64
CA SER A 46 12.66 17.45 26.40
C SER A 46 11.51 17.99 25.55
N GLU A 47 11.79 18.38 24.29
CA GLU A 47 10.77 18.82 23.34
C GLU A 47 9.93 17.65 22.83
N LYS A 48 10.56 16.47 22.69
CA LYS A 48 9.94 15.29 22.06
C LYS A 48 9.25 14.35 23.05
N ASP A 49 9.72 14.26 24.30
CA ASP A 49 9.13 13.39 25.31
C ASP A 49 8.22 14.16 26.30
N PRO A 50 6.89 13.95 26.24
CA PRO A 50 5.96 14.56 27.18
C PRO A 50 6.08 14.03 28.62
N ALA A 51 6.62 12.82 28.83
CA ALA A 51 6.76 12.23 30.16
C ALA A 51 7.75 12.99 31.04
N GLY A 52 8.78 13.58 30.43
CA GLY A 52 9.73 14.49 31.07
C GLY A 52 9.15 15.83 31.52
N ARG A 53 7.87 16.14 31.21
CA ARG A 53 7.17 17.39 31.59
C ARG A 53 7.91 18.66 31.18
N GLN A 54 8.69 18.60 30.10
CA GLN A 54 9.60 19.68 29.65
C GLN A 54 10.59 20.16 30.73
N ASP A 55 10.84 19.35 31.77
CA ASP A 55 11.76 19.71 32.85
C ASP A 55 13.14 19.13 32.57
N LEU A 56 14.03 19.98 32.03
CA LEU A 56 15.41 19.62 31.71
C LEU A 56 16.16 19.01 32.91
N ASN A 57 15.93 19.51 34.14
CA ASN A 57 16.63 19.02 35.32
C ASN A 57 16.15 17.61 35.67
N TYR A 58 14.84 17.36 35.56
CA TYR A 58 14.27 16.04 35.77
C TYR A 58 14.83 15.02 34.78
N ILE A 59 14.80 15.33 33.49
CA ILE A 59 15.30 14.44 32.43
C ILE A 59 16.80 14.18 32.61
N ALA A 60 17.60 15.23 32.81
CA ALA A 60 19.05 15.11 32.95
C ALA A 60 19.48 14.16 34.09
N ILE A 61 18.73 14.15 35.19
CA ILE A 61 19.04 13.37 36.38
C ILE A 61 18.47 11.95 36.30
N THR A 62 17.31 11.76 35.67
CA THR A 62 16.55 10.50 35.78
C THR A 62 16.61 9.62 34.54
N TYR A 63 16.98 10.14 33.36
CA TYR A 63 16.90 9.40 32.10
C TYR A 63 18.24 8.73 31.79
N SER A 64 18.28 7.40 31.89
CA SER A 64 19.46 6.60 31.54
C SER A 64 19.83 6.73 30.05
N SER A 65 18.85 6.94 29.17
CA SER A 65 19.10 7.15 27.74
C SER A 65 19.84 8.46 27.46
N TYR A 66 19.51 9.53 28.18
CA TYR A 66 20.26 10.78 28.13
C TYR A 66 21.69 10.60 28.64
N PHE A 67 21.87 9.86 29.75
CA PHE A 67 23.21 9.54 30.27
C PHE A 67 24.08 8.81 29.24
N ALA A 68 23.50 7.92 28.41
CA ALA A 68 24.21 7.26 27.32
C ALA A 68 24.70 8.25 26.25
N VAL A 69 23.83 9.16 25.80
CA VAL A 69 24.20 10.20 24.81
C VAL A 69 25.25 11.16 25.36
N LEU A 70 25.10 11.59 26.62
CA LEU A 70 26.09 12.43 27.31
C LEU A 70 27.45 11.74 27.41
N SER A 71 27.48 10.46 27.78
CA SER A 71 28.72 9.67 27.83
C SER A 71 29.33 9.50 26.44
N TYR A 72 28.50 9.34 25.41
CA TYR A 72 28.96 9.36 24.02
C TYR A 72 29.63 10.69 23.66
N ARG A 73 29.06 11.85 24.01
CA ARG A 73 29.70 13.16 23.70
C ARG A 73 31.09 13.29 24.31
N ILE A 74 31.28 12.84 25.56
CA ILE A 74 32.59 12.83 26.22
C ILE A 74 33.54 11.86 25.50
N SER A 75 33.11 10.62 25.28
CA SER A 75 33.94 9.59 24.66
C SER A 75 34.32 9.91 23.21
N HIS A 76 33.41 10.48 22.43
CA HIS A 76 33.69 10.95 21.06
C HIS A 76 34.70 12.09 21.06
N PHE A 77 34.56 13.05 21.98
CA PHE A 77 35.52 14.13 22.12
C PHE A 77 36.93 13.62 22.42
N LEU A 78 37.06 12.67 23.36
CA LEU A 78 38.35 12.03 23.67
C LEU A 78 38.90 11.23 22.47
N TYR A 79 38.03 10.54 21.74
CA TYR A 79 38.40 9.79 20.54
C TYR A 79 38.99 10.71 19.47
N ASP A 80 38.36 11.86 19.21
CA ASP A 80 38.83 12.86 18.23
C ASP A 80 40.20 13.47 18.64
N LYS A 81 40.47 13.55 19.94
CA LYS A 81 41.79 13.95 20.48
C LYS A 81 42.84 12.83 20.44
N GLY A 82 42.53 11.66 19.90
CA GLY A 82 43.43 10.50 19.83
C GLY A 82 43.51 9.68 21.12
N MET A 83 42.64 9.95 22.10
CA MET A 83 42.63 9.30 23.42
C MET A 83 41.74 8.06 23.40
N PHE A 84 42.08 7.11 22.54
CA PHE A 84 41.20 5.99 22.18
C PHE A 84 40.86 5.06 23.34
N LEU A 85 41.82 4.81 24.24
CA LEU A 85 41.60 3.94 25.41
C LEU A 85 40.57 4.56 26.36
N ASP A 86 40.76 5.81 26.72
CA ASP A 86 39.86 6.53 27.65
C ASP A 86 38.46 6.69 27.05
N ALA A 87 38.38 7.01 25.74
CA ALA A 87 37.13 7.03 25.00
C ALA A 87 36.39 5.68 25.08
N LYS A 88 37.11 4.57 24.89
CA LYS A 88 36.51 3.23 24.90
C LYS A 88 36.09 2.82 26.31
N ILE A 89 36.85 3.15 27.36
CA ILE A 89 36.49 2.88 28.75
C ILE A 89 35.16 3.57 29.10
N ILE A 90 35.00 4.86 28.76
CA ILE A 90 33.74 5.59 29.01
C ILE A 90 32.58 4.94 28.25
N SER A 91 32.78 4.61 26.96
CA SER A 91 31.77 3.96 26.13
C SER A 91 31.31 2.60 26.70
N GLU A 92 32.23 1.74 27.15
CA GLU A 92 31.89 0.44 27.76
C GLU A 92 31.18 0.62 29.11
N ASN A 93 31.61 1.57 29.95
CA ASN A 93 30.95 1.86 31.21
C ASN A 93 29.52 2.38 31.01
N ALA A 94 29.31 3.25 30.02
CA ALA A 94 27.98 3.72 29.64
C ALA A 94 27.10 2.57 29.14
N LYS A 95 27.66 1.67 28.31
CA LYS A 95 26.98 0.46 27.84
C LYS A 95 26.51 -0.42 28.99
N ILE A 96 27.36 -0.70 29.98
CA ILE A 96 27.00 -1.52 31.14
C ILE A 96 25.90 -0.85 31.97
N LYS A 97 25.99 0.47 32.20
CA LYS A 97 25.03 1.22 33.02
C LYS A 97 23.66 1.39 32.36
N THR A 98 23.62 1.50 31.03
CA THR A 98 22.41 1.93 30.29
C THR A 98 21.82 0.85 29.39
N GLY A 99 22.60 -0.16 29.02
CA GLY A 99 22.22 -1.14 27.98
C GLY A 99 22.22 -0.58 26.56
N ILE A 100 22.83 0.59 26.34
CA ILE A 100 22.91 1.29 25.04
C ILE A 100 24.37 1.34 24.62
N GLU A 101 24.69 0.78 23.45
CA GLU A 101 26.05 0.76 22.93
C GLU A 101 26.20 1.81 21.82
N ILE A 102 27.06 2.81 22.05
CA ILE A 102 27.43 3.81 21.05
C ILE A 102 28.95 3.82 20.93
N HIS A 103 29.46 3.45 19.76
CA HIS A 103 30.90 3.43 19.54
C HIS A 103 31.46 4.87 19.53
N PRO A 104 32.59 5.16 20.22
CA PRO A 104 33.10 6.52 20.33
C PRO A 104 33.54 7.15 19.00
N ALA A 105 33.95 6.32 18.03
CA ALA A 105 34.29 6.77 16.68
C ALA A 105 33.10 7.16 15.79
N ALA A 106 31.86 6.81 16.19
CA ALA A 106 30.69 7.18 15.40
C ALA A 106 30.55 8.71 15.36
N ILE A 107 30.12 9.25 14.23
CA ILE A 107 29.92 10.69 14.05
C ILE A 107 28.42 10.96 14.15
N ILE A 108 27.99 11.72 15.16
CA ILE A 108 26.57 12.00 15.43
C ILE A 108 26.38 13.52 15.53
N GLY A 109 25.47 14.06 14.73
CA GLY A 109 25.07 15.46 14.73
C GLY A 109 24.42 15.90 16.05
N LYS A 110 24.10 17.19 16.17
CA LYS A 110 23.45 17.76 17.36
C LYS A 110 22.00 17.32 17.50
N ARG A 111 21.43 17.52 18.69
CA ARG A 111 20.00 17.25 18.96
C ARG A 111 19.66 15.77 18.74
N PHE A 112 20.59 14.89 19.07
CA PHE A 112 20.43 13.44 18.94
C PHE A 112 19.72 12.88 20.15
N VAL A 113 18.59 12.22 19.90
CA VAL A 113 17.72 11.69 20.95
C VAL A 113 17.67 10.18 20.88
N VAL A 114 17.93 9.57 22.03
CA VAL A 114 17.65 8.15 22.28
C VAL A 114 16.56 8.09 23.33
N ASP A 115 15.43 7.47 22.99
CA ASP A 115 14.30 7.29 23.90
C ASP A 115 14.01 5.81 24.12
N HIS A 116 13.79 5.42 25.38
CA HIS A 116 13.70 4.03 25.81
C HIS A 116 14.85 3.14 25.29
N GLY A 117 16.04 3.69 25.05
CA GLY A 117 17.05 3.12 24.13
C GLY A 117 17.62 1.72 24.39
N THR A 118 17.26 1.02 25.47
CA THR A 118 17.82 -0.27 25.87
C THR A 118 17.92 -1.26 24.69
N GLY A 119 19.09 -1.89 24.55
CA GLY A 119 19.40 -2.83 23.49
C GLY A 119 19.82 -2.21 22.16
N SER A 120 19.94 -0.89 22.07
CA SER A 120 20.39 -0.22 20.84
C SER A 120 21.92 -0.28 20.67
N VAL A 121 22.37 -0.42 19.42
CA VAL A 121 23.78 -0.55 19.06
C VAL A 121 24.10 0.36 17.87
N ILE A 122 25.06 1.27 18.04
CA ILE A 122 25.55 2.19 17.00
C ILE A 122 27.02 1.88 16.72
N GLY A 123 27.29 1.35 15.53
CA GLY A 123 28.61 0.85 15.16
C GLY A 123 29.64 1.94 14.82
N GLU A 124 30.91 1.54 14.85
CA GLU A 124 32.10 2.40 14.75
C GLU A 124 32.07 3.44 13.63
N THR A 125 31.70 3.03 12.42
CA THR A 125 31.75 3.90 11.24
C THR A 125 30.40 4.52 10.90
N SER A 126 29.46 4.53 11.85
CA SER A 126 28.15 5.15 11.66
C SER A 126 28.29 6.67 11.54
N ILE A 127 27.50 7.25 10.65
CA ILE A 127 27.36 8.71 10.54
C ILE A 127 25.87 9.00 10.70
N ILE A 128 25.51 9.89 11.62
CA ILE A 128 24.13 10.28 11.93
C ILE A 128 24.04 11.79 11.89
N GLY A 129 23.09 12.33 11.14
CA GLY A 129 22.84 13.76 11.02
C GLY A 129 22.28 14.40 12.29
N GLU A 130 21.79 15.62 12.15
CA GLU A 130 21.16 16.38 13.22
C GLU A 130 19.68 16.00 13.38
N ASP A 131 19.12 16.27 14.57
CA ASP A 131 17.67 16.10 14.86
C ASP A 131 17.14 14.66 14.80
N CYS A 132 18.02 13.67 14.81
CA CYS A 132 17.63 12.26 14.81
C CYS A 132 17.05 11.81 16.15
N TYR A 133 16.03 10.95 16.07
CA TYR A 133 15.36 10.35 17.23
C TYR A 133 15.25 8.84 17.04
N ILE A 134 15.77 8.06 17.97
CA ILE A 134 15.75 6.60 17.90
C ILE A 134 15.12 5.99 19.15
N LEU A 135 14.34 4.91 18.94
CA LEU A 135 13.72 4.13 20.01
C LEU A 135 14.58 2.93 20.44
N GLN A 136 14.03 2.12 21.35
CA GLN A 136 14.66 0.92 21.89
C GLN A 136 15.07 -0.12 20.84
N SER A 137 16.16 -0.84 21.13
CA SER A 137 16.64 -1.97 20.34
C SER A 137 16.87 -1.65 18.85
N VAL A 138 17.35 -0.44 18.55
CA VAL A 138 17.75 -0.04 17.19
C VAL A 138 19.19 -0.46 16.93
N ILE A 139 19.43 -1.18 15.84
CA ILE A 139 20.78 -1.61 15.42
C ILE A 139 21.19 -0.82 14.18
N ILE A 140 22.25 -0.02 14.30
CA ILE A 140 22.95 0.64 13.20
C ILE A 140 24.27 -0.09 13.02
N GLY A 141 24.22 -1.18 12.25
CA GLY A 141 25.18 -2.28 12.26
C GLY A 141 25.84 -2.56 10.91
N SER A 142 26.88 -3.39 10.91
CA SER A 142 27.45 -3.95 9.68
C SER A 142 26.51 -5.01 9.08
N SER A 143 26.61 -5.26 7.78
CA SER A 143 25.89 -6.39 7.14
C SER A 143 26.48 -7.75 7.51
N GLY A 144 27.79 -7.81 7.82
CA GLY A 144 28.50 -9.04 8.13
C GLY A 144 28.50 -9.35 9.63
N ILE A 145 28.42 -10.65 9.95
CA ILE A 145 28.40 -11.16 11.33
C ILE A 145 29.78 -11.04 11.99
N ALA A 146 30.85 -11.40 11.27
CA ALA A 146 32.24 -11.33 11.73
C ALA A 146 33.18 -11.06 10.54
N ASN A 147 34.46 -10.77 10.81
CA ASN A 147 35.49 -10.48 9.79
C ASN A 147 35.07 -9.37 8.80
N ASN A 148 34.40 -8.35 9.34
CA ASN A 148 33.94 -7.23 8.54
C ASN A 148 35.14 -6.47 7.95
N PRO A 149 34.99 -5.91 6.73
CA PRO A 149 36.08 -5.18 6.08
C PRO A 149 36.48 -3.97 6.90
N ILE A 150 37.77 -3.64 6.85
CA ILE A 150 38.30 -2.39 7.38
C ILE A 150 37.69 -1.24 6.55
N GLY A 151 37.26 -0.18 7.24
CA GLY A 151 36.65 1.00 6.62
C GLY A 151 35.14 1.13 6.83
N LYS A 152 34.51 1.94 5.97
CA LYS A 152 33.07 2.28 6.06
C LYS A 152 32.20 1.05 5.82
N ARG A 153 31.42 0.68 6.84
CA ARG A 153 30.61 -0.56 6.87
C ARG A 153 29.26 -0.42 7.58
N HIS A 154 29.05 0.69 8.28
CA HIS A 154 27.81 1.01 8.97
C HIS A 154 27.03 2.10 8.21
N PRO A 155 25.73 2.27 8.50
CA PRO A 155 24.89 3.25 7.82
C PRO A 155 25.37 4.71 7.89
N VAL A 156 24.91 5.50 6.93
CA VAL A 156 24.86 6.97 6.96
C VAL A 156 23.40 7.38 7.08
N ILE A 157 23.05 8.14 8.10
CA ILE A 157 21.70 8.61 8.39
C ILE A 157 21.68 10.14 8.22
N GLY A 158 20.75 10.64 7.42
CA GLY A 158 20.52 12.06 7.20
C GLY A 158 19.98 12.79 8.42
N ASN A 159 19.50 14.01 8.21
CA ASN A 159 18.92 14.87 9.24
C ASN A 159 17.43 14.59 9.43
N ASN A 160 16.93 14.89 10.64
CA ASN A 160 15.51 14.77 10.98
C ASN A 160 14.95 13.36 10.69
N VAL A 161 15.70 12.33 11.09
CA VAL A 161 15.29 10.93 10.92
C VAL A 161 14.73 10.37 12.22
N GLU A 162 13.53 9.79 12.15
CA GLU A 162 12.87 9.10 13.26
C GLU A 162 12.91 7.58 13.04
N ILE A 163 13.46 6.83 14.00
CA ILE A 163 13.65 5.38 13.88
C ILE A 163 12.87 4.66 14.99
N GLY A 164 11.87 3.89 14.57
CA GLY A 164 11.03 3.08 15.44
C GLY A 164 11.78 1.96 16.17
N ALA A 165 11.13 1.38 17.17
CA ALA A 165 11.73 0.33 18.00
C ALA A 165 12.05 -0.94 17.18
N PHE A 166 13.10 -1.67 17.57
CA PHE A 166 13.49 -2.94 16.93
C PHE A 166 13.85 -2.83 15.44
N VAL A 167 14.33 -1.66 15.00
CA VAL A 167 14.76 -1.45 13.62
C VAL A 167 16.22 -1.85 13.45
N ASN A 168 16.52 -2.56 12.35
CA ASN A 168 17.89 -2.91 11.96
C ASN A 168 18.27 -2.21 10.67
N LEU A 169 19.24 -1.31 10.72
CA LEU A 169 19.87 -0.67 9.57
C LEU A 169 21.26 -1.30 9.39
N LEU A 170 21.43 -2.11 8.34
CA LEU A 170 22.57 -3.00 8.22
C LEU A 170 23.38 -2.73 6.95
N GLY A 171 24.65 -2.40 7.12
CA GLY A 171 25.61 -2.18 6.03
C GLY A 171 25.88 -0.71 5.73
N ASN A 172 26.74 -0.49 4.74
CA ASN A 172 27.01 0.85 4.22
C ASN A 172 25.84 1.33 3.33
N ILE A 173 24.72 1.63 3.97
CA ILE A 173 23.50 2.17 3.34
C ILE A 173 23.32 3.64 3.72
N LYS A 174 22.60 4.39 2.89
CA LYS A 174 22.22 5.77 3.15
C LYS A 174 20.73 5.86 3.47
N ILE A 175 20.38 6.45 4.60
CA ILE A 175 19.02 6.91 4.91
C ILE A 175 18.99 8.41 4.66
N GLY A 176 18.07 8.86 3.81
CA GLY A 176 17.87 10.26 3.46
C GLY A 176 17.40 11.15 4.61
N ASP A 177 17.21 12.42 4.30
CA ASP A 177 16.66 13.42 5.22
C ASP A 177 15.15 13.27 5.38
N ASN A 178 14.59 13.69 6.52
CA ASN A 178 13.14 13.68 6.81
C ASN A 178 12.49 12.30 6.65
N VAL A 179 13.19 11.24 7.07
CA VAL A 179 12.71 9.85 6.96
C VAL A 179 12.11 9.39 8.29
N LYS A 180 10.96 8.71 8.22
CA LYS A 180 10.38 8.00 9.36
C LYS A 180 10.36 6.50 9.11
N ILE A 181 10.97 5.71 10.00
CA ILE A 181 11.04 4.26 9.88
C ILE A 181 10.16 3.62 10.95
N SER A 182 9.16 2.85 10.52
CA SER A 182 8.27 2.14 11.44
C SER A 182 9.00 1.05 12.24
N PRO A 183 8.52 0.70 13.44
CA PRO A 183 9.10 -0.38 14.24
C PRO A 183 9.25 -1.71 13.49
N ARG A 184 10.22 -2.54 13.90
CA ARG A 184 10.49 -3.91 13.38
C ARG A 184 10.82 -4.00 11.88
N VAL A 185 11.27 -2.89 11.29
CA VAL A 185 11.82 -2.85 9.93
C VAL A 185 13.28 -3.30 9.92
N THR A 186 13.70 -4.03 8.89
CA THR A 186 15.12 -4.32 8.63
C THR A 186 15.47 -3.83 7.23
N LEU A 187 16.46 -2.94 7.12
CA LEU A 187 16.93 -2.37 5.87
C LEU A 187 18.36 -2.78 5.60
N LYS A 188 18.58 -3.23 4.36
CA LYS A 188 19.91 -3.50 3.77
C LYS A 188 20.16 -2.66 2.50
N ASN A 189 19.20 -1.81 2.13
CA ASN A 189 19.27 -0.92 0.98
C ASN A 189 19.01 0.53 1.43
N SER A 190 19.57 1.48 0.69
CA SER A 190 19.38 2.91 0.94
C SER A 190 17.93 3.36 0.75
N VAL A 191 17.54 4.44 1.42
CA VAL A 191 16.21 5.04 1.38
C VAL A 191 16.34 6.53 1.02
N PRO A 192 15.54 7.06 0.07
CA PRO A 192 15.60 8.46 -0.32
C PRO A 192 15.00 9.39 0.74
N ASP A 193 15.15 10.70 0.54
CA ASP A 193 14.61 11.74 1.43
C ASP A 193 13.07 11.79 1.39
N ASN A 194 12.46 12.34 2.45
CA ASN A 194 11.04 12.65 2.56
C ASN A 194 10.09 11.45 2.39
N VAL A 195 10.45 10.30 2.96
CA VAL A 195 9.63 9.08 2.90
C VAL A 195 9.32 8.49 4.28
N ILE A 196 8.24 7.71 4.32
CA ILE A 196 7.89 6.88 5.46
C ILE A 196 8.09 5.42 5.07
N VAL A 197 8.96 4.71 5.79
CA VAL A 197 9.19 3.28 5.62
C VAL A 197 8.28 2.51 6.57
N THR A 198 7.41 1.66 6.01
CA THR A 198 6.50 0.81 6.78
C THR A 198 6.74 -0.66 6.45
N LYS A 199 6.51 -1.54 7.43
CA LYS A 199 6.52 -3.00 7.22
C LYS A 199 5.09 -3.51 7.28
N LYS A 200 4.58 -3.98 6.14
CA LYS A 200 3.34 -4.77 6.12
C LYS A 200 3.66 -6.17 6.63
N THR A 201 3.05 -6.56 7.74
CA THR A 201 3.19 -7.92 8.29
C THR A 201 1.98 -8.74 7.87
N GLU A 202 2.22 -9.93 7.33
CA GLU A 202 1.18 -10.92 7.02
C GLU A 202 1.38 -12.12 7.96
N ILE A 203 0.27 -12.67 8.48
CA ILE A 203 0.28 -13.81 9.40
C ILE A 203 0.05 -15.07 8.57
N GLU A 204 1.01 -15.99 8.61
CA GLU A 204 0.89 -17.32 8.01
C GLU A 204 0.37 -18.32 9.06
N ILE A 205 -0.63 -19.13 8.69
CA ILE A 205 -1.18 -20.20 9.55
C ILE A 205 -0.85 -21.56 8.90
N LEU A 206 -0.09 -22.39 9.63
CA LEU A 206 0.31 -23.73 9.22
C LEU A 206 -0.42 -24.79 10.08
N LYS A 207 -0.89 -25.89 9.46
CA LYS A 207 -1.33 -27.12 10.17
C LYS A 207 -0.50 -28.27 9.64
N ASN A 208 0.09 -29.06 10.54
CA ASN A 208 0.97 -30.17 10.18
C ASN A 208 2.15 -29.76 9.27
N LYS A 209 2.65 -28.53 9.40
CA LYS A 209 3.69 -27.92 8.52
C LYS A 209 3.25 -27.72 7.06
N GLU A 210 1.97 -27.90 6.75
CA GLU A 210 1.37 -27.53 5.48
C GLU A 210 0.65 -26.19 5.63
N LEU A 211 0.80 -25.33 4.61
CA LEU A 211 0.05 -24.09 4.50
C LEU A 211 -1.43 -24.43 4.35
N ILE A 212 -2.26 -23.98 5.29
CA ILE A 212 -3.70 -24.30 5.27
C ILE A 212 -4.44 -23.44 4.25
N MET A 213 -3.98 -22.21 4.05
CA MET A 213 -4.56 -21.22 3.16
C MET A 213 -3.46 -20.26 2.72
N GLU A 214 -3.05 -20.27 1.45
CA GLU A 214 -2.55 -19.03 0.84
C GLU A 214 -3.74 -18.07 0.82
N LYS A 215 -3.61 -16.88 1.43
CA LYS A 215 -4.48 -15.77 1.02
C LYS A 215 -4.06 -15.43 -0.41
N ILE A 216 -4.71 -16.08 -1.36
CA ILE A 216 -4.58 -15.80 -2.80
C ILE A 216 -4.68 -14.29 -2.97
N SER A 217 -3.71 -13.68 -3.66
CA SER A 217 -3.75 -12.24 -3.89
C SER A 217 -5.07 -11.90 -4.61
N PHE A 218 -5.63 -10.71 -4.38
CA PHE A 218 -6.88 -10.33 -5.06
C PHE A 218 -6.77 -10.45 -6.59
N LYS A 219 -5.59 -10.15 -7.15
CA LYS A 219 -5.28 -10.33 -8.57
C LYS A 219 -5.40 -11.81 -8.98
N ASP A 220 -4.71 -12.70 -8.28
CA ASP A 220 -4.71 -14.14 -8.61
C ASP A 220 -6.10 -14.74 -8.39
N PHE A 221 -6.84 -14.24 -7.41
CA PHE A 221 -8.22 -14.64 -7.14
C PHE A 221 -9.16 -14.25 -8.29
N GLU A 222 -9.10 -13.00 -8.77
CA GLU A 222 -9.88 -12.56 -9.94
C GLU A 222 -9.46 -13.33 -11.20
N TYR A 223 -8.15 -13.47 -11.46
CA TYR A 223 -7.63 -14.19 -12.62
C TYR A 223 -8.11 -15.65 -12.66
N ASN A 224 -7.86 -16.42 -11.59
CA ASN A 224 -8.26 -17.82 -11.50
C ASN A 224 -9.80 -17.97 -11.54
N GLY A 225 -10.51 -17.04 -10.91
CA GLY A 225 -11.96 -16.97 -10.96
C GLY A 225 -12.47 -16.85 -12.38
N TRP A 226 -12.00 -15.86 -13.14
CA TRP A 226 -12.40 -15.62 -14.53
C TRP A 226 -11.97 -16.73 -15.47
N GLN A 227 -10.86 -17.40 -15.20
CA GLN A 227 -10.47 -18.61 -15.92
C GLN A 227 -11.51 -19.73 -15.72
N SER A 228 -12.08 -19.87 -14.53
CA SER A 228 -12.98 -20.97 -14.17
C SER A 228 -14.45 -20.79 -14.58
N VAL A 229 -14.91 -19.55 -14.78
CA VAL A 229 -16.34 -19.25 -15.02
C VAL A 229 -16.69 -18.91 -16.47
N ALA A 230 -15.70 -18.86 -17.37
CA ALA A 230 -15.85 -18.35 -18.74
C ALA A 230 -17.04 -18.96 -19.51
N ASP A 231 -17.18 -20.29 -19.49
CA ASP A 231 -18.27 -20.99 -20.20
C ASP A 231 -19.66 -20.63 -19.64
N TYR A 232 -19.79 -20.52 -18.30
CA TYR A 232 -21.08 -20.19 -17.70
C TYR A 232 -21.42 -18.71 -17.85
N TYR A 233 -20.42 -17.83 -17.74
CA TYR A 233 -20.56 -16.40 -17.97
C TYR A 233 -21.18 -16.13 -19.35
N GLN A 234 -20.65 -16.79 -20.40
CA GLN A 234 -21.17 -16.70 -21.77
C GLN A 234 -22.67 -17.01 -21.87
N ASN A 235 -23.15 -17.98 -21.10
CA ASN A 235 -24.53 -18.47 -21.16
C ASN A 235 -25.48 -17.79 -20.16
N SER A 236 -24.99 -16.85 -19.34
CA SER A 236 -25.76 -16.18 -18.29
C SER A 236 -25.57 -14.65 -18.34
N TRP A 237 -24.53 -14.14 -17.70
CA TRP A 237 -24.27 -12.72 -17.48
C TRP A 237 -24.10 -11.91 -18.76
N VAL A 238 -23.67 -12.52 -19.86
CA VAL A 238 -23.59 -11.85 -21.16
C VAL A 238 -24.92 -11.23 -21.58
N ASN A 239 -26.03 -11.92 -21.34
CA ASN A 239 -27.36 -11.40 -21.68
C ASN A 239 -27.69 -10.10 -20.93
N VAL A 240 -27.23 -9.99 -19.69
CA VAL A 240 -27.49 -8.83 -18.83
C VAL A 240 -26.56 -7.68 -19.17
N THR A 241 -25.26 -7.96 -19.27
CA THR A 241 -24.22 -6.96 -19.55
C THR A 241 -24.36 -6.35 -20.94
N ASN A 242 -24.80 -7.13 -21.94
CA ASN A 242 -25.05 -6.64 -23.30
C ASN A 242 -26.19 -5.61 -23.40
N MET A 243 -27.13 -5.60 -22.45
CA MET A 243 -28.20 -4.59 -22.42
C MET A 243 -27.67 -3.16 -22.30
N PHE A 244 -26.45 -3.00 -21.76
CA PHE A 244 -25.78 -1.71 -21.56
C PHE A 244 -24.69 -1.42 -22.60
N GLY A 245 -24.21 -2.42 -23.35
CA GLY A 245 -23.05 -2.26 -24.24
C GLY A 245 -23.23 -1.17 -25.31
N LYS A 246 -24.44 -1.02 -25.88
CA LYS A 246 -24.74 0.05 -26.84
C LYS A 246 -24.67 1.45 -26.24
N GLU A 247 -24.89 1.58 -24.94
CA GLU A 247 -24.91 2.88 -24.25
C GLU A 247 -23.50 3.44 -24.07
N ILE A 248 -22.49 2.57 -23.92
CA ILE A 248 -21.05 2.93 -23.84
C ILE A 248 -20.64 3.78 -25.05
N ILE A 249 -21.13 3.40 -26.23
CA ILE A 249 -20.77 4.03 -27.51
C ILE A 249 -21.81 5.03 -28.00
N ASN A 250 -22.81 5.34 -27.19
CA ASN A 250 -23.89 6.23 -27.57
C ASN A 250 -23.39 7.68 -27.68
N GLY A 251 -23.62 8.31 -28.83
CA GLY A 251 -23.09 9.65 -29.14
C GLY A 251 -21.59 9.70 -29.46
N LEU A 252 -20.88 8.57 -29.51
CA LEU A 252 -19.47 8.52 -29.95
C LEU A 252 -19.38 8.25 -31.45
N ASN A 253 -18.54 9.02 -32.15
CA ASN A 253 -18.22 8.76 -33.56
C ASN A 253 -16.99 7.83 -33.65
N LEU A 254 -17.27 6.56 -33.91
CA LEU A 254 -16.27 5.49 -33.98
C LEU A 254 -15.85 5.14 -35.41
N LYS A 255 -16.41 5.80 -36.42
CA LYS A 255 -16.16 5.49 -37.83
C LYS A 255 -14.69 5.74 -38.19
N GLU A 256 -14.04 4.76 -38.81
CA GLU A 256 -12.61 4.78 -39.16
C GLU A 256 -11.66 5.01 -37.96
N LYS A 257 -12.06 4.60 -36.74
CA LYS A 257 -11.24 4.75 -35.53
C LYS A 257 -10.55 3.46 -35.09
N LEU A 258 -9.40 3.60 -34.42
CA LEU A 258 -8.71 2.49 -33.76
C LEU A 258 -9.28 2.30 -32.36
N ILE A 259 -9.81 1.12 -32.06
CA ILE A 259 -10.48 0.81 -30.79
C ILE A 259 -9.78 -0.35 -30.09
N LEU A 260 -9.58 -0.22 -28.77
CA LEU A 260 -9.23 -1.32 -27.89
C LEU A 260 -10.39 -1.61 -26.93
N ASP A 261 -10.89 -2.83 -26.93
CA ASP A 261 -11.83 -3.31 -25.89
C ASP A 261 -11.05 -4.03 -24.79
N VAL A 262 -11.00 -3.46 -23.59
CA VAL A 262 -10.27 -4.02 -22.44
C VAL A 262 -11.22 -4.76 -21.51
N ALA A 263 -10.72 -5.85 -20.91
CA ALA A 263 -11.56 -6.83 -20.20
C ALA A 263 -12.73 -7.28 -21.09
N THR A 264 -12.39 -7.66 -22.33
CA THR A 264 -13.36 -7.98 -23.39
C THR A 264 -14.22 -9.22 -23.06
N GLY A 265 -13.77 -10.05 -22.10
CA GLY A 265 -14.38 -11.32 -21.77
C GLY A 265 -14.44 -12.22 -22.99
N THR A 266 -15.64 -12.71 -23.30
CA THR A 266 -15.92 -13.53 -24.48
C THR A 266 -16.15 -12.72 -25.76
N GLY A 267 -15.81 -11.43 -25.77
CA GLY A 267 -15.84 -10.59 -26.97
C GLY A 267 -17.20 -9.92 -27.27
N ASN A 268 -18.10 -9.82 -26.29
CA ASN A 268 -19.49 -9.42 -26.54
C ASN A 268 -19.67 -7.98 -27.04
N MET A 269 -18.70 -7.11 -26.82
CA MET A 269 -18.69 -5.75 -27.35
C MET A 269 -18.34 -5.69 -28.84
N ILE A 270 -17.68 -6.71 -29.40
CA ILE A 270 -17.22 -6.74 -30.79
C ILE A 270 -18.34 -6.46 -31.81
N PRO A 271 -19.50 -7.16 -31.79
CA PRO A 271 -20.57 -6.87 -32.75
C PRO A 271 -21.10 -5.43 -32.60
N ILE A 272 -21.24 -4.96 -31.37
CA ILE A 272 -21.72 -3.61 -31.04
C ILE A 272 -20.77 -2.53 -31.58
N LEU A 273 -19.46 -2.77 -31.47
CA LEU A 273 -18.42 -1.87 -31.99
C LEU A 273 -18.35 -1.92 -33.52
N LYS A 274 -18.43 -3.12 -34.11
CA LYS A 274 -18.36 -3.32 -35.56
C LYS A 274 -19.49 -2.61 -36.31
N ASP A 275 -20.69 -2.55 -35.72
CA ASP A 275 -21.83 -1.81 -36.26
C ASP A 275 -21.54 -0.30 -36.47
N ARG A 276 -20.50 0.25 -35.83
CA ARG A 276 -20.07 1.64 -36.00
C ARG A 276 -18.95 1.85 -37.03
N GLN A 277 -18.59 0.80 -37.78
CA GLN A 277 -17.58 0.84 -38.85
C GLN A 277 -16.22 1.42 -38.41
N PRO A 278 -15.61 0.92 -37.32
CA PRO A 278 -14.26 1.32 -36.93
C PRO A 278 -13.23 0.85 -37.96
N HIS A 279 -12.08 1.51 -37.97
CA HIS A 279 -10.95 1.09 -38.80
C HIS A 279 -10.41 -0.27 -38.35
N SER A 280 -10.22 -0.44 -37.04
CA SER A 280 -9.81 -1.70 -36.43
C SER A 280 -10.29 -1.82 -35.00
N ILE A 281 -10.60 -3.05 -34.59
CA ILE A 281 -10.89 -3.40 -33.20
C ILE A 281 -9.80 -4.38 -32.75
N LYS A 282 -9.14 -4.06 -31.64
CA LYS A 282 -8.33 -5.00 -30.86
C LYS A 282 -9.04 -5.27 -29.55
N ALA A 283 -8.83 -6.44 -28.98
CA ALA A 283 -9.50 -6.82 -27.75
C ALA A 283 -8.54 -7.54 -26.80
N ILE A 284 -8.67 -7.30 -25.49
CA ILE A 284 -7.75 -7.82 -24.48
C ILE A 284 -8.50 -8.26 -23.24
N ASP A 285 -8.08 -9.39 -22.67
CA ASP A 285 -8.55 -9.87 -21.38
C ASP A 285 -7.37 -10.48 -20.62
N ILE A 286 -7.48 -10.56 -19.30
CA ILE A 286 -6.47 -11.23 -18.49
C ILE A 286 -6.64 -12.76 -18.58
N SER A 287 -7.85 -13.26 -18.78
CA SER A 287 -8.19 -14.69 -18.80
C SER A 287 -7.99 -15.30 -20.19
N GLU A 288 -7.15 -16.31 -20.27
CA GLU A 288 -6.93 -17.05 -21.52
C GLU A 288 -8.18 -17.82 -21.96
N ASN A 289 -8.97 -18.35 -21.01
CA ASN A 289 -10.21 -19.06 -21.32
C ASN A 289 -11.26 -18.13 -21.93
N MET A 290 -11.38 -16.90 -21.43
CA MET A 290 -12.26 -15.88 -22.01
C MET A 290 -11.87 -15.59 -23.47
N ILE A 291 -10.58 -15.34 -23.71
CA ILE A 291 -10.05 -15.08 -25.06
C ILE A 291 -10.22 -16.29 -25.99
N ASN A 292 -10.09 -17.52 -25.49
CA ASN A 292 -10.27 -18.72 -26.31
C ASN A 292 -11.73 -18.88 -26.78
N ILE A 293 -12.72 -18.50 -25.96
CA ILE A 293 -14.12 -18.45 -26.39
C ILE A 293 -14.30 -17.33 -27.41
N ALA A 294 -13.80 -16.13 -27.13
CA ALA A 294 -13.93 -14.96 -28.00
C ALA A 294 -13.31 -15.19 -29.39
N ARG A 295 -12.13 -15.81 -29.47
CA ARG A 295 -11.44 -16.15 -30.74
C ARG A 295 -12.22 -17.13 -31.61
N LYS A 296 -12.93 -18.08 -30.99
CA LYS A 296 -13.78 -19.04 -31.73
C LYS A 296 -14.96 -18.32 -32.39
N GLU A 297 -15.57 -17.38 -31.67
CA GLU A 297 -16.72 -16.60 -32.16
C GLU A 297 -16.31 -15.53 -33.18
N TYR A 298 -15.15 -14.88 -32.96
CA TYR A 298 -14.68 -13.74 -33.75
C TYR A 298 -13.25 -13.95 -34.29
N PRO A 299 -13.02 -14.91 -35.19
CA PRO A 299 -11.67 -15.30 -35.63
C PRO A 299 -10.89 -14.20 -36.38
N PHE A 300 -11.56 -13.14 -36.81
CA PHE A 300 -10.96 -12.01 -37.54
C PHE A 300 -10.52 -10.85 -36.63
N ILE A 301 -10.77 -10.95 -35.31
CA ILE A 301 -10.37 -9.92 -34.34
C ILE A 301 -9.03 -10.30 -33.72
N GLU A 302 -8.17 -9.28 -33.55
CA GLU A 302 -6.89 -9.45 -32.89
C GLU A 302 -7.08 -9.41 -31.36
N PHE A 303 -6.90 -10.58 -30.73
CA PHE A 303 -7.06 -10.76 -29.29
C PHE A 303 -5.72 -10.93 -28.56
N TYR A 304 -5.61 -10.30 -27.41
CA TYR A 304 -4.45 -10.37 -26.52
C TYR A 304 -4.83 -10.93 -25.15
N VAL A 305 -3.91 -11.69 -24.55
CA VAL A 305 -3.99 -12.08 -23.14
C VAL A 305 -2.98 -11.22 -22.38
N ALA A 306 -3.45 -10.23 -21.64
CA ALA A 306 -2.56 -9.41 -20.81
C ALA A 306 -3.27 -8.71 -19.66
N ASP A 307 -2.47 -8.25 -18.70
CA ASP A 307 -2.91 -7.44 -17.57
C ASP A 307 -3.07 -5.97 -18.02
N ILE A 308 -4.24 -5.38 -17.78
CA ILE A 308 -4.53 -3.97 -18.12
C ILE A 308 -3.62 -3.00 -17.36
N ALA A 309 -3.08 -3.40 -16.21
CA ALA A 309 -2.09 -2.61 -15.50
C ALA A 309 -0.69 -2.66 -16.13
N ASN A 310 -0.49 -3.39 -17.24
CA ASN A 310 0.72 -3.42 -18.07
C ASN A 310 0.36 -3.76 -19.54
N LEU A 311 -0.18 -2.79 -20.29
CA LEU A 311 -0.70 -3.03 -21.63
C LEU A 311 0.42 -3.16 -22.68
N PRO A 312 0.37 -4.17 -23.59
CA PRO A 312 1.42 -4.45 -24.57
C PRO A 312 1.31 -3.57 -25.83
N PHE A 313 0.99 -2.29 -25.65
CA PHE A 313 0.80 -1.34 -26.75
C PHE A 313 1.64 -0.08 -26.54
N ASP A 314 2.06 0.51 -27.65
CA ASP A 314 2.79 1.77 -27.62
C ASP A 314 1.89 2.93 -27.19
N ASN A 315 2.54 4.02 -26.77
CA ASN A 315 1.84 5.24 -26.38
C ASN A 315 1.01 5.79 -27.55
N ASN A 316 -0.16 6.36 -27.25
CA ASN A 316 -1.01 7.02 -28.25
C ASN A 316 -1.42 6.14 -29.45
N SER A 317 -1.64 4.84 -29.21
CA SER A 317 -2.02 3.87 -30.24
C SER A 317 -3.51 3.89 -30.59
N PHE A 318 -4.41 4.25 -29.66
CA PHE A 318 -5.86 4.09 -29.84
C PHE A 318 -6.63 5.40 -29.76
N ASP A 319 -7.69 5.52 -30.57
CA ASP A 319 -8.62 6.65 -30.50
C ASP A 319 -9.65 6.45 -29.37
N PHE A 320 -10.08 5.20 -29.15
CA PHE A 320 -11.06 4.82 -28.14
C PHE A 320 -10.63 3.56 -27.39
N VAL A 321 -10.92 3.55 -26.09
CA VAL A 321 -10.87 2.36 -25.25
C VAL A 321 -12.26 2.10 -24.68
N THR A 322 -12.74 0.86 -24.73
CA THR A 322 -14.02 0.45 -24.13
C THR A 322 -13.83 -0.62 -23.06
N SER A 323 -14.70 -0.63 -22.04
CA SER A 323 -14.78 -1.72 -21.06
C SER A 323 -16.21 -1.89 -20.55
N ASN A 324 -16.89 -2.96 -20.95
CA ASN A 324 -18.23 -3.26 -20.44
C ASN A 324 -18.17 -4.14 -19.19
N PHE A 325 -18.37 -3.55 -18.01
CA PHE A 325 -18.34 -4.19 -16.69
C PHE A 325 -17.01 -4.84 -16.29
N GLY A 326 -15.92 -4.53 -16.99
CA GLY A 326 -14.57 -5.00 -16.66
C GLY A 326 -13.89 -4.22 -15.54
N VAL A 327 -14.09 -2.90 -15.46
CA VAL A 327 -13.39 -2.00 -14.51
C VAL A 327 -13.53 -2.44 -13.05
N GLN A 328 -14.67 -3.00 -12.70
CA GLN A 328 -14.95 -3.49 -11.34
C GLN A 328 -14.15 -4.74 -10.94
N HIS A 329 -13.33 -5.28 -11.85
CA HIS A 329 -12.46 -6.43 -11.62
C HIS A 329 -10.98 -6.06 -11.68
N PHE A 330 -10.64 -4.77 -11.89
CA PHE A 330 -9.26 -4.32 -11.89
C PHE A 330 -8.71 -4.40 -10.47
N TYR A 331 -7.57 -5.07 -10.27
CA TYR A 331 -6.90 -5.17 -8.96
C TYR A 331 -6.14 -3.90 -8.57
N ASN A 332 -5.77 -3.07 -9.55
CA ASN A 332 -5.15 -1.78 -9.33
C ASN A 332 -5.77 -0.76 -10.30
N ILE A 333 -6.76 -0.02 -9.81
CA ILE A 333 -7.56 0.90 -10.61
C ILE A 333 -6.69 2.04 -11.16
N GLU A 334 -5.92 2.71 -10.30
CA GLU A 334 -5.07 3.85 -10.70
C GLU A 334 -4.04 3.47 -11.77
N LYS A 335 -3.33 2.34 -11.58
CA LYS A 335 -2.35 1.88 -12.57
C LYS A 335 -3.01 1.48 -13.90
N SER A 336 -4.16 0.80 -13.83
CA SER A 336 -4.91 0.41 -15.03
C SER A 336 -5.42 1.64 -15.81
N PHE A 337 -5.91 2.66 -15.11
CA PHE A 337 -6.35 3.92 -15.74
C PHE A 337 -5.17 4.68 -16.34
N SER A 338 -4.03 4.72 -15.65
CA SER A 338 -2.79 5.33 -16.17
C SER A 338 -2.30 4.64 -17.44
N GLU A 339 -2.31 3.30 -17.48
CA GLU A 339 -1.97 2.54 -18.68
C GLU A 339 -2.95 2.77 -19.84
N ILE A 340 -4.26 2.83 -19.55
CA ILE A 340 -5.28 3.18 -20.55
C ILE A 340 -5.05 4.59 -21.10
N SER A 341 -4.76 5.56 -20.22
CA SER A 341 -4.43 6.93 -20.62
C SER A 341 -3.17 6.95 -21.50
N ARG A 342 -2.12 6.21 -21.12
CA ARG A 342 -0.86 6.11 -21.87
C ARG A 342 -1.08 5.68 -23.32
N ILE A 343 -1.90 4.64 -23.55
CA ILE A 343 -2.15 4.09 -24.90
C ILE A 343 -3.18 4.89 -25.70
N LEU A 344 -4.02 5.71 -25.06
CA LEU A 344 -4.95 6.59 -25.76
C LEU A 344 -4.19 7.74 -26.44
N LYS A 345 -4.59 8.10 -27.66
CA LYS A 345 -4.15 9.34 -28.31
C LYS A 345 -4.59 10.56 -27.50
N PRO A 346 -3.94 11.73 -27.65
CA PRO A 346 -4.46 12.99 -27.12
C PRO A 346 -5.94 13.19 -27.50
N GLU A 347 -6.76 13.62 -26.54
CA GLU A 347 -8.23 13.72 -26.66
C GLU A 347 -8.97 12.39 -26.97
N GLY A 348 -8.27 11.25 -26.91
CA GLY A 348 -8.84 9.92 -26.98
C GLY A 348 -9.79 9.66 -25.81
N THR A 349 -10.78 8.79 -26.02
CA THR A 349 -11.86 8.57 -25.04
C THR A 349 -11.77 7.17 -24.44
N PHE A 350 -11.82 7.07 -23.11
CA PHE A 350 -12.12 5.82 -22.41
C PHE A 350 -13.58 5.81 -21.98
N SER A 351 -14.34 4.80 -22.41
CA SER A 351 -15.76 4.64 -22.08
C SER A 351 -16.03 3.30 -21.43
N PHE A 352 -16.68 3.29 -20.28
CA PHE A 352 -16.90 2.07 -19.52
C PHE A 352 -18.21 2.07 -18.74
N THR A 353 -18.66 0.87 -18.37
CA THR A 353 -19.79 0.66 -17.47
C THR A 353 -19.34 0.20 -16.09
N ILE A 354 -20.11 0.62 -15.08
CA ILE A 354 -19.97 0.18 -13.70
C ILE A 354 -21.38 -0.01 -13.10
N TRP A 355 -21.60 -1.07 -12.33
CA TRP A 355 -22.88 -1.28 -11.66
C TRP A 355 -23.21 -0.10 -10.73
N ALA A 356 -24.47 0.35 -10.76
CA ALA A 356 -24.97 1.32 -9.79
C ALA A 356 -25.13 0.65 -8.41
N PRO A 357 -25.24 1.42 -7.31
CA PRO A 357 -25.38 0.86 -5.96
C PRO A 357 -26.64 -0.02 -5.81
N ASP A 358 -26.62 -0.91 -4.83
CA ASP A 358 -27.64 -1.95 -4.62
C ASP A 358 -29.08 -1.43 -4.54
N ASN A 359 -29.28 -0.20 -4.04
CA ASN A 359 -30.62 0.41 -3.99
C ASN A 359 -31.22 0.68 -5.39
N LEU A 360 -30.40 0.66 -6.44
CA LEU A 360 -30.81 0.79 -7.84
C LEU A 360 -30.62 -0.51 -8.64
N ASN A 361 -29.97 -1.52 -8.07
CA ASN A 361 -29.67 -2.79 -8.71
C ASN A 361 -30.25 -3.95 -7.90
N LEU A 362 -31.43 -4.42 -8.34
CA LEU A 362 -32.22 -5.33 -7.54
C LEU A 362 -31.60 -6.72 -7.41
N ALA A 363 -30.85 -7.18 -8.41
CA ALA A 363 -30.14 -8.46 -8.35
C ALA A 363 -29.14 -8.50 -7.18
N GLY A 364 -28.32 -7.44 -7.05
CA GLY A 364 -27.37 -7.28 -5.95
C GLY A 364 -28.07 -7.19 -4.60
N TYR A 365 -29.14 -6.39 -4.51
CA TYR A 365 -29.95 -6.29 -3.29
C TYR A 365 -30.52 -7.64 -2.84
N VAL A 366 -31.12 -8.41 -3.75
CA VAL A 366 -31.73 -9.71 -3.42
C VAL A 366 -30.67 -10.67 -2.89
N LEU A 367 -29.53 -10.77 -3.55
CA LEU A 367 -28.43 -11.62 -3.11
C LEU A 367 -27.90 -11.20 -1.73
N ASN A 368 -27.60 -9.91 -1.55
CA ASN A 368 -27.03 -9.39 -0.29
C ASN A 368 -28.01 -9.53 0.87
N LYS A 369 -29.30 -9.27 0.63
CA LYS A 369 -30.35 -9.50 1.63
C LYS A 369 -30.45 -10.98 1.99
N ALA A 370 -30.44 -11.88 1.01
CA ALA A 370 -30.53 -13.32 1.28
C ALA A 370 -29.32 -13.82 2.08
N ILE A 371 -28.10 -13.36 1.77
CA ILE A 371 -26.87 -13.67 2.52
C ILE A 371 -27.01 -13.20 3.97
N SER A 372 -27.47 -11.97 4.18
CA SER A 372 -27.69 -11.39 5.50
C SER A 372 -28.75 -12.17 6.28
N ASP A 373 -29.92 -12.42 5.69
CA ASP A 373 -31.03 -13.14 6.34
C ASP A 373 -30.65 -14.60 6.67
N CYS A 374 -29.70 -15.18 5.94
CA CYS A 374 -29.19 -16.53 6.20
C CYS A 374 -28.01 -16.59 7.19
N GLU A 375 -27.49 -15.44 7.62
CA GLU A 375 -26.30 -15.29 8.47
C GLU A 375 -25.02 -15.90 7.86
N ILE A 376 -24.89 -15.82 6.53
CA ILE A 376 -23.73 -16.36 5.81
C ILE A 376 -22.59 -15.34 5.85
N SER A 377 -21.46 -15.74 6.45
CA SER A 377 -20.28 -14.87 6.55
C SER A 377 -19.34 -15.02 5.35
N ASN A 378 -18.69 -13.93 4.95
CA ASN A 378 -17.83 -13.85 3.76
C ASN A 378 -16.32 -13.80 4.10
N GLN A 379 -15.89 -14.44 5.19
CA GLN A 379 -14.58 -14.19 5.82
C GLN A 379 -13.36 -14.65 4.98
N ASN A 380 -13.58 -15.39 3.90
CA ASN A 380 -12.50 -16.04 3.13
C ASN A 380 -12.17 -15.35 1.79
N LEU A 381 -12.88 -14.29 1.38
CA LEU A 381 -12.55 -13.59 0.14
C LEU A 381 -11.42 -12.57 0.36
N PRO A 382 -10.46 -12.45 -0.59
CA PRO A 382 -9.45 -11.41 -0.51
C PRO A 382 -10.09 -10.03 -0.65
N THR A 383 -9.60 -9.06 0.12
CA THR A 383 -10.04 -7.66 0.01
C THR A 383 -9.60 -7.08 -1.33
N GLY A 384 -10.56 -6.57 -2.11
CA GLY A 384 -10.31 -5.89 -3.38
C GLY A 384 -10.29 -4.36 -3.26
N PRO A 385 -10.03 -3.65 -4.37
CA PRO A 385 -10.13 -2.20 -4.45
C PRO A 385 -11.52 -1.68 -4.09
N ASP A 386 -11.58 -0.43 -3.62
CA ASP A 386 -12.84 0.23 -3.31
C ASP A 386 -13.53 0.75 -4.58
N TYR A 387 -14.63 0.10 -4.97
CA TYR A 387 -15.43 0.48 -6.14
C TYR A 387 -16.46 1.58 -5.83
N HIS A 388 -16.61 2.01 -4.58
CA HIS A 388 -17.43 3.18 -4.24
C HIS A 388 -16.87 4.47 -4.86
N ILE A 389 -15.60 4.48 -5.28
CA ILE A 389 -15.00 5.58 -6.05
C ILE A 389 -15.85 5.99 -7.26
N PHE A 390 -16.42 5.03 -7.99
CA PHE A 390 -17.24 5.30 -9.17
C PHE A 390 -18.64 5.78 -8.83
N ASN A 391 -19.05 5.67 -7.57
CA ASN A 391 -20.34 6.14 -7.08
C ASN A 391 -20.30 7.60 -6.63
N SER A 392 -19.11 8.12 -6.28
CA SER A 392 -18.89 9.50 -5.82
C SER A 392 -18.27 10.35 -6.92
N ASP A 393 -18.91 11.47 -7.28
CA ASP A 393 -18.37 12.38 -8.29
C ASP A 393 -17.00 12.93 -7.88
N HIS A 394 -16.85 13.32 -6.61
CA HIS A 394 -15.58 13.83 -6.08
C HIS A 394 -14.44 12.81 -6.14
N LEU A 395 -14.69 11.56 -5.74
CA LEU A 395 -13.65 10.52 -5.76
C LEU A 395 -13.30 10.12 -7.19
N LEU A 396 -14.31 10.04 -8.08
CA LEU A 396 -14.11 9.79 -9.50
C LEU A 396 -13.24 10.89 -10.13
N GLU A 397 -13.58 12.17 -9.93
CA GLU A 397 -12.80 13.30 -10.43
C GLU A 397 -11.34 13.24 -9.97
N LYS A 398 -11.09 12.87 -8.70
CA LYS A 398 -9.75 12.72 -8.15
C LYS A 398 -8.96 11.60 -8.85
N LEU A 399 -9.58 10.43 -9.05
CA LEU A 399 -8.98 9.32 -9.80
C LEU A 399 -8.62 9.75 -11.23
N ILE A 400 -9.58 10.32 -11.94
CA ILE A 400 -9.42 10.74 -13.34
C ILE A 400 -8.29 11.76 -13.48
N PHE A 401 -8.25 12.77 -12.60
CA PHE A 401 -7.17 13.76 -12.59
C PHE A 401 -5.79 13.15 -12.35
N SER A 402 -5.68 12.18 -11.44
CA SER A 402 -4.40 11.51 -11.14
C SER A 402 -3.86 10.62 -12.27
N CYS A 403 -4.68 10.31 -13.28
CA CYS A 403 -4.37 9.37 -14.36
C CYS A 403 -4.32 10.05 -15.74
N ASP A 404 -4.01 11.34 -15.81
CA ASP A 404 -3.88 12.13 -17.05
C ASP A 404 -5.15 12.19 -17.92
N PHE A 405 -6.33 12.09 -17.29
CA PHE A 405 -7.61 12.38 -17.94
C PHE A 405 -8.13 13.76 -17.54
N ASP A 406 -8.84 14.39 -18.46
CA ASP A 406 -9.46 15.70 -18.30
C ASP A 406 -10.69 15.60 -17.37
N ASN A 407 -10.54 16.06 -16.14
CA ASN A 407 -11.60 16.03 -15.13
C ASN A 407 -12.78 16.97 -15.46
N GLN A 408 -12.64 17.91 -16.38
CA GLN A 408 -13.74 18.77 -16.85
C GLN A 408 -14.59 18.10 -17.93
N LYS A 409 -14.12 16.96 -18.48
CA LYS A 409 -14.79 16.22 -19.56
C LYS A 409 -15.26 14.84 -19.12
N ILE A 410 -15.64 14.67 -17.85
CA ILE A 410 -16.28 13.46 -17.36
C ILE A 410 -17.78 13.51 -17.69
N LYS A 411 -18.25 12.55 -18.48
CA LYS A 411 -19.70 12.36 -18.70
C LYS A 411 -20.14 11.06 -18.04
N ARG A 412 -20.91 11.18 -16.96
CA ARG A 412 -21.53 10.07 -16.23
C ARG A 412 -23.04 10.05 -16.50
N THR A 413 -23.58 8.92 -16.94
CA THR A 413 -25.00 8.75 -17.25
C THR A 413 -25.53 7.50 -16.59
N LEU A 414 -26.58 7.62 -15.77
CA LEU A 414 -27.25 6.48 -15.17
C LEU A 414 -28.23 5.87 -16.18
N VAL A 415 -28.12 4.57 -16.42
CA VAL A 415 -29.00 3.83 -17.32
C VAL A 415 -29.71 2.73 -16.54
N HIS A 416 -31.02 2.59 -16.80
CA HIS A 416 -31.84 1.51 -16.25
C HIS A 416 -32.20 0.50 -17.35
N LYS A 417 -32.10 -0.78 -17.01
CA LYS A 417 -32.54 -1.91 -17.83
C LYS A 417 -33.33 -2.88 -16.93
N LYS A 418 -33.91 -3.91 -17.53
CA LYS A 418 -34.65 -4.94 -16.81
C LYS A 418 -34.15 -6.31 -17.23
N TRP A 419 -33.75 -7.11 -16.26
CA TRP A 419 -33.35 -8.49 -16.49
C TRP A 419 -34.55 -9.41 -16.29
N LYS A 420 -35.05 -9.99 -17.38
CA LYS A 420 -36.10 -11.00 -17.33
C LYS A 420 -35.51 -12.35 -16.93
N LEU A 421 -36.05 -12.93 -15.86
CA LEU A 421 -35.66 -14.27 -15.40
C LEU A 421 -36.44 -15.32 -16.23
N ASN A 422 -35.73 -16.30 -16.78
CA ASN A 422 -36.34 -17.45 -17.45
C ASN A 422 -36.78 -18.50 -16.41
N ASN A 423 -36.02 -18.60 -15.33
CA ASN A 423 -36.31 -19.41 -14.15
C ASN A 423 -36.01 -18.59 -12.89
N ILE A 424 -36.77 -18.82 -11.83
CA ILE A 424 -36.60 -18.17 -10.52
C ILE A 424 -35.22 -18.42 -9.89
N ASP A 425 -34.52 -19.49 -10.30
CA ASP A 425 -33.15 -19.79 -9.86
C ASP A 425 -32.07 -19.10 -10.70
N ASP A 426 -32.41 -18.37 -11.76
CA ASP A 426 -31.43 -17.79 -12.69
C ASP A 426 -30.47 -16.84 -11.98
N LEU A 427 -30.95 -16.03 -11.05
CA LEU A 427 -30.10 -15.15 -10.25
C LEU A 427 -29.07 -15.96 -9.45
N PHE A 428 -29.53 -16.95 -8.67
CA PHE A 428 -28.64 -17.79 -7.86
C PHE A 428 -27.62 -18.54 -8.72
N ASN A 429 -28.05 -19.11 -9.84
CA ASN A 429 -27.17 -19.87 -10.71
C ASN A 429 -26.16 -18.97 -11.44
N SER A 430 -26.59 -17.80 -11.93
CA SER A 430 -25.71 -16.81 -12.57
C SER A 430 -24.65 -16.30 -11.60
N GLU A 431 -25.02 -16.04 -10.35
CA GLU A 431 -24.09 -15.65 -9.30
C GLU A 431 -23.14 -16.80 -8.96
N LYS A 432 -23.66 -18.01 -8.70
CA LYS A 432 -22.85 -19.15 -8.26
C LYS A 432 -21.84 -19.60 -9.32
N PHE A 433 -22.27 -19.65 -10.58
CA PHE A 433 -21.48 -20.28 -11.65
C PHE A 433 -20.87 -19.28 -12.63
N GLY A 434 -21.46 -18.10 -12.80
CA GLY A 434 -21.05 -17.09 -13.78
C GLY A 434 -20.34 -15.87 -13.21
N SER A 435 -20.13 -15.80 -11.90
CA SER A 435 -19.40 -14.70 -11.24
C SER A 435 -18.19 -15.21 -10.45
N VAL A 436 -17.26 -14.31 -10.13
CA VAL A 436 -16.04 -14.65 -9.39
C VAL A 436 -16.24 -14.51 -7.88
N ARG A 437 -16.56 -13.31 -7.38
CA ARG A 437 -16.60 -13.03 -5.93
C ARG A 437 -17.77 -13.71 -5.23
N SER A 438 -18.99 -13.38 -5.65
CA SER A 438 -20.21 -14.02 -5.16
C SER A 438 -20.18 -15.52 -5.48
N GLY A 439 -19.70 -15.90 -6.67
CA GLY A 439 -19.53 -17.31 -7.04
C GLY A 439 -18.62 -18.10 -6.09
N ALA A 440 -17.48 -17.54 -5.70
CA ALA A 440 -16.57 -18.18 -4.74
C ALA A 440 -17.23 -18.36 -3.36
N LEU A 441 -17.94 -17.35 -2.85
CA LEU A 441 -18.73 -17.49 -1.62
C LEU A 441 -19.76 -18.62 -1.76
N LEU A 442 -20.59 -18.58 -2.80
CA LEU A 442 -21.68 -19.54 -3.02
C LEU A 442 -21.21 -20.97 -3.28
N LYS A 443 -20.02 -21.15 -3.87
CA LYS A 443 -19.37 -22.46 -4.07
C LYS A 443 -18.73 -22.99 -2.80
N SER A 444 -18.35 -22.13 -1.85
CA SER A 444 -17.75 -22.54 -0.57
C SER A 444 -18.77 -23.04 0.45
N LEU A 445 -20.05 -22.73 0.25
CA LEU A 445 -21.13 -23.19 1.13
C LEU A 445 -21.29 -24.71 1.04
N ASP A 446 -21.50 -25.35 2.18
CA ASP A 446 -22.02 -26.71 2.22
C ASP A 446 -23.42 -26.78 1.56
N LYS A 447 -23.89 -28.00 1.30
CA LYS A 447 -25.16 -28.22 0.61
C LYS A 447 -26.34 -27.57 1.34
N GLU A 448 -26.38 -27.67 2.66
CA GLU A 448 -27.48 -27.13 3.48
C GLU A 448 -27.57 -25.61 3.38
N ASN A 449 -26.44 -24.91 3.58
CA ASN A 449 -26.34 -23.47 3.49
C ASN A 449 -26.57 -22.97 2.06
N SER A 450 -26.08 -23.70 1.05
CA SER A 450 -26.34 -23.41 -0.36
C SER A 450 -27.83 -23.50 -0.69
N ASP A 451 -28.52 -24.55 -0.23
CA ASP A 451 -29.95 -24.74 -0.49
C ASP A 451 -30.80 -23.72 0.29
N LYS A 452 -30.45 -23.43 1.55
CA LYS A 452 -31.08 -22.38 2.37
C LYS A 452 -31.01 -21.02 1.67
N LEU A 453 -29.84 -20.63 1.19
CA LEU A 453 -29.65 -19.35 0.52
C LEU A 453 -30.43 -19.28 -0.80
N ARG A 454 -30.39 -20.35 -1.61
CA ARG A 454 -31.16 -20.45 -2.85
C ARG A 454 -32.67 -20.29 -2.59
N LEU A 455 -33.21 -20.99 -1.59
CA LEU A 455 -34.62 -20.86 -1.21
C LEU A 455 -34.96 -19.45 -0.75
N LYS A 456 -34.06 -18.80 0.01
CA LYS A 456 -34.29 -17.42 0.47
C LYS A 456 -34.34 -16.42 -0.68
N ILE A 457 -33.48 -16.58 -1.69
CA ILE A 457 -33.55 -15.77 -2.92
C ILE A 457 -34.90 -15.96 -3.61
N ARG A 458 -35.37 -17.21 -3.75
CA ARG A 458 -36.69 -17.49 -4.36
C ARG A 458 -37.82 -16.83 -3.58
N GLU A 459 -37.82 -16.97 -2.25
CA GLU A 459 -38.80 -16.35 -1.36
C GLU A 459 -38.87 -14.84 -1.60
N ILE A 460 -37.73 -14.15 -1.55
CA ILE A 460 -37.66 -12.70 -1.77
C ILE A 460 -38.22 -12.30 -3.14
N ILE A 461 -37.87 -13.02 -4.21
CA ILE A 461 -38.34 -12.69 -5.56
C ILE A 461 -39.85 -12.96 -5.71
N LEU A 462 -40.34 -14.09 -5.18
CA LEU A 462 -41.74 -14.50 -5.29
C LEU A 462 -42.69 -13.63 -4.45
N ASP A 463 -42.31 -13.29 -3.23
CA ASP A 463 -43.11 -12.45 -2.32
C ASP A 463 -43.35 -11.05 -2.91
N ASN A 464 -42.35 -10.54 -3.64
CA ASN A 464 -42.45 -9.26 -4.34
C ASN A 464 -43.02 -9.38 -5.76
N LYS A 465 -43.37 -10.59 -6.21
CA LYS A 465 -43.92 -10.90 -7.54
C LYS A 465 -43.05 -10.37 -8.69
N TRP A 466 -41.73 -10.40 -8.53
CA TRP A 466 -40.82 -9.92 -9.56
C TRP A 466 -40.62 -10.96 -10.66
N VAL A 467 -41.02 -10.60 -11.89
CA VAL A 467 -40.75 -11.37 -13.11
C VAL A 467 -39.54 -10.80 -13.87
N GLU A 468 -39.24 -9.52 -13.63
CA GLU A 468 -38.09 -8.81 -14.17
C GLU A 468 -37.38 -8.07 -13.03
N LEU A 469 -36.05 -8.18 -12.96
CA LEU A 469 -35.23 -7.48 -11.98
C LEU A 469 -34.76 -6.14 -12.59
N PRO A 470 -35.09 -4.99 -12.00
CA PRO A 470 -34.49 -3.71 -12.36
C PRO A 470 -32.97 -3.74 -12.15
N MET A 471 -32.25 -3.38 -13.20
CA MET A 471 -30.78 -3.30 -13.22
C MET A 471 -30.39 -1.87 -13.57
N ALA A 472 -29.36 -1.34 -12.93
CA ALA A 472 -28.85 -0.02 -13.23
C ALA A 472 -27.33 0.02 -13.27
N ALA A 473 -26.79 0.83 -14.17
CA ALA A 473 -25.35 1.02 -14.33
C ALA A 473 -25.05 2.46 -14.70
N TYR A 474 -23.90 2.96 -14.28
CA TYR A 474 -23.35 4.20 -14.80
C TYR A 474 -22.55 3.92 -16.07
N ILE A 475 -22.79 4.72 -17.09
CA ILE A 475 -21.96 4.84 -18.28
C ILE A 475 -21.06 6.04 -18.07
N ILE A 476 -19.75 5.83 -18.05
CA ILE A 476 -18.76 6.87 -17.77
C ILE A 476 -17.87 7.02 -18.99
N ASN A 477 -17.77 8.24 -19.50
CA ASN A 477 -16.83 8.62 -20.55
C ASN A 477 -15.83 9.62 -19.97
N VAL A 478 -14.55 9.36 -20.16
CA VAL A 478 -13.45 10.26 -19.80
C VAL A 478 -12.54 10.46 -20.99
N ARG A 479 -11.95 11.65 -21.11
CA ARG A 479 -11.08 12.02 -22.24
C ARG A 479 -9.67 12.28 -21.75
N LYS A 480 -8.69 11.80 -22.50
CA LYS A 480 -7.29 12.12 -22.25
C LYS A 480 -7.05 13.61 -22.47
N ILE A 481 -6.17 14.20 -21.67
CA ILE A 481 -5.70 15.57 -21.90
C ILE A 481 -5.00 15.72 -23.27
N LYS A 482 -4.84 16.96 -23.73
CA LYS A 482 -4.17 17.29 -25.01
C LYS A 482 -2.68 17.00 -24.99
#